data_AF-A0A5B9FIU4-F1
#
_entry.id   AF-A0A5B9FIU4-F1
#
_cell.length_a   1.000
_cell.length_b   1.000
_cell.length_c   1.000
_cell.angle_alpha   90.00
_cell.angle_beta   90.00
_cell.angle_gamma   90.00
#
_symmetry.space_group_name_H-M   'P 1'
#
loop_
_entity.id
_entity.type
_entity.pdbx_description
1 polymer ?
#
loop_
_entity_poly.entity_id
_entity_poly.type
_entity_poly.pdbx_seq_one_letter_code
_entity_poly.pdbx_strand_id
1 'polypeptide(L)'
;MLAILSILFKLSGVAFLCIAALGVIKLPDPFQRMHAATKAGTLGAGLVIIGSVIAHGALDATLMGLMTVIFLLLTVPVAGHLLGRAAYVSGARLTLTGDDALAGVLTRADQSLDKRSGWVSLAPKERADTARDTSDRLPPTLLKRLKQQNELPMLPAIEAVRFAVIGGEVVHVAERACTIAQRTGASLSAYTIIDTHAIHAAADQAGLRRLIRERASDAISDLRSVTSQADAASTLHYDEGDPEHILRCETEPGRTLLVLPSHGWFHHQVEARLERTTWEPDGLLRLPSCHRGPVLFVGDKPLPDTARTVVVRDCGEDHLEALVEWALLNKLWDATQLLHVADKQLKESRLAEVADRFGCTYVRHAAPDSVCAIPPGIDGLRAVVLGRTPRPLRTRWYGNSWLNRIAPDMASDVLIMER
;
A
#
# COMPACT_ATOMS: atom_id res chain seq x y z
N MET A 1 -7.09 -42.19 39.77
CA MET A 1 -6.81 -40.84 40.30
C MET A 1 -5.92 -40.02 39.36
N LEU A 2 -4.76 -40.52 38.92
CA LEU A 2 -3.88 -39.80 37.98
C LEU A 2 -4.53 -39.38 36.66
N ALA A 3 -5.39 -40.24 36.08
CA ALA A 3 -6.12 -39.91 34.86
C ALA A 3 -7.05 -38.70 35.03
N ILE A 4 -7.78 -38.63 36.16
CA ILE A 4 -8.67 -37.51 36.50
C ILE A 4 -7.87 -36.22 36.66
N LEU A 5 -6.72 -36.30 37.35
CA LEU A 5 -5.82 -35.16 37.53
C LEU A 5 -5.27 -34.65 36.19
N SER A 6 -4.80 -35.55 35.32
CA SER A 6 -4.35 -35.20 33.98
C SER A 6 -5.44 -34.48 33.18
N ILE A 7 -6.66 -35.01 33.19
CA ILE A 7 -7.80 -34.43 32.47
C ILE A 7 -8.12 -33.03 33.01
N LEU A 8 -8.11 -32.85 34.33
CA LEU A 8 -8.36 -31.57 34.97
C LEU A 8 -7.34 -30.50 34.55
N PHE A 9 -6.05 -30.85 34.54
CA PHE A 9 -4.98 -29.97 34.07
C PHE A 9 -5.14 -29.61 32.58
N LYS A 10 -5.39 -30.60 31.72
CA LYS A 10 -5.61 -30.37 30.29
C LYS A 10 -6.81 -29.47 30.03
N LEU A 11 -7.96 -29.75 30.66
CA LEU A 11 -9.17 -28.94 30.50
C LEU A 11 -8.98 -27.50 30.98
N SER A 12 -8.30 -27.32 32.11
CA SER A 12 -7.97 -25.99 32.61
C SER A 12 -7.06 -25.23 31.64
N GLY A 13 -6.03 -25.88 31.10
CA GLY A 13 -5.15 -25.29 30.09
C GLY A 13 -5.89 -24.93 28.80
N VAL A 14 -6.77 -25.80 28.30
CA VAL A 14 -7.63 -25.51 27.14
C VAL A 14 -8.53 -24.31 27.41
N ALA A 15 -9.12 -24.21 28.61
CA ALA A 15 -9.92 -23.04 28.98
C ALA A 15 -9.10 -21.73 28.93
N PHE A 16 -7.87 -21.73 29.44
CA PHE A 16 -6.98 -20.57 29.34
C PHE A 16 -6.59 -20.23 27.89
N LEU A 17 -6.37 -21.24 27.04
CA LEU A 17 -6.13 -21.02 25.61
C LEU A 17 -7.33 -20.34 24.94
N CYS A 18 -8.55 -20.80 25.22
CA CYS A 18 -9.78 -20.19 24.70
C CYS A 18 -9.95 -18.74 25.20
N ILE A 19 -9.75 -18.50 26.50
CA ILE A 19 -9.85 -17.15 27.08
C ILE A 19 -8.80 -16.22 26.45
N ALA A 20 -7.57 -16.69 26.26
CA ALA A 20 -6.51 -15.92 25.64
C ALA A 20 -6.83 -15.58 24.18
N ALA A 21 -7.31 -16.55 23.38
CA ALA A 21 -7.73 -16.33 22.00
C ALA A 21 -8.86 -15.30 21.91
N LEU A 22 -9.88 -15.44 22.76
CA LEU A 22 -10.98 -14.46 22.86
C LEU A 22 -10.46 -13.07 23.25
N GLY A 23 -9.52 -12.99 24.18
CA GLY A 23 -8.89 -11.73 24.57
C GLY A 23 -8.12 -11.07 23.42
N VAL A 24 -7.37 -11.84 22.63
CA VAL A 24 -6.65 -11.30 21.46
C VAL A 24 -7.61 -10.74 20.41
N ILE A 25 -8.75 -11.39 20.18
CA ILE A 25 -9.75 -10.96 19.19
C ILE A 25 -10.55 -9.74 19.69
N LYS A 26 -10.95 -9.75 20.97
CA LYS A 26 -11.95 -8.80 21.50
C LYS A 26 -11.35 -7.54 22.14
N LEU A 27 -10.13 -7.60 22.67
CA LEU A 27 -9.56 -6.47 23.41
C LEU A 27 -9.21 -5.31 22.45
N PRO A 28 -9.42 -4.05 22.85
CA PRO A 28 -9.33 -2.90 21.94
C PRO A 28 -7.91 -2.46 21.63
N ASP A 29 -6.97 -2.64 22.56
CA ASP A 29 -5.58 -2.20 22.40
C ASP A 29 -4.57 -3.35 22.38
N PRO A 30 -3.40 -3.14 21.74
CA PRO A 30 -2.37 -4.18 21.66
C PRO A 30 -1.78 -4.58 23.01
N PHE A 31 -1.81 -3.72 24.03
CA PHE A 31 -1.23 -4.01 25.34
C PHE A 31 -2.11 -5.00 26.13
N GLN A 32 -3.42 -4.80 26.08
CA GLN A 32 -4.44 -5.69 26.62
C GLN A 32 -4.46 -7.01 25.84
N ARG A 33 -4.39 -6.97 24.51
CA ARG A 33 -4.26 -8.20 23.68
C ARG A 33 -3.00 -8.97 24.03
N MET A 34 -1.87 -8.30 24.23
CA MET A 34 -0.62 -8.92 24.67
C MET A 34 -0.79 -9.57 26.05
N HIS A 35 -1.44 -8.90 26.99
CA HIS A 35 -1.74 -9.47 28.30
C HIS A 35 -2.66 -10.70 28.23
N ALA A 36 -3.55 -10.79 27.24
CA ALA A 36 -4.31 -12.01 26.97
C ALA A 36 -3.41 -13.09 26.33
N ALA A 37 -2.61 -12.73 25.32
CA ALA A 37 -1.74 -13.65 24.60
C ALA A 37 -0.70 -14.34 25.51
N THR A 38 -0.12 -13.63 26.49
CA THR A 38 0.86 -14.24 27.41
C THR A 38 0.26 -15.32 28.32
N LYS A 39 -1.07 -15.28 28.59
CA LYS A 39 -1.77 -16.35 29.33
C LYS A 39 -1.86 -17.64 28.52
N ALA A 40 -1.93 -17.55 27.18
CA ALA A 40 -1.98 -18.73 26.32
C ALA A 40 -0.73 -19.59 26.48
N GLY A 41 0.46 -18.96 26.48
CA GLY A 41 1.71 -19.66 26.71
C GLY A 41 1.81 -20.19 28.14
N THR A 42 1.83 -19.27 29.11
CA THR A 42 2.15 -19.60 30.51
C THR A 42 1.15 -20.57 31.16
N LEU A 43 -0.14 -20.25 31.15
CA LEU A 43 -1.18 -21.06 31.78
C LEU A 43 -1.81 -22.06 30.80
N GLY A 44 -2.08 -21.64 29.58
CA GLY A 44 -2.74 -22.49 28.59
C GLY A 44 -1.91 -23.72 28.21
N ALA A 45 -0.83 -23.49 27.47
CA ALA A 45 0.08 -24.56 27.05
C ALA A 45 0.78 -25.21 28.24
N GLY A 46 1.18 -24.44 29.26
CA GLY A 46 1.81 -24.97 30.47
C GLY A 46 0.96 -26.04 31.18
N LEU A 47 -0.32 -25.77 31.44
CA LEU A 47 -1.21 -26.74 32.11
C LEU A 47 -1.53 -27.96 31.22
N VAL A 48 -1.66 -27.76 29.90
CA VAL A 48 -1.85 -28.88 28.95
C VAL A 48 -0.64 -29.81 28.96
N ILE A 49 0.57 -29.26 28.93
CA ILE A 49 1.82 -30.02 28.95
C ILE A 49 1.95 -30.79 30.26
N ILE A 50 1.72 -30.13 31.41
CA ILE A 50 1.75 -30.78 32.73
C ILE A 50 0.74 -31.94 32.78
N GLY A 51 -0.49 -31.72 32.31
CA GLY A 51 -1.49 -32.79 32.22
C GLY A 51 -1.06 -33.92 31.29
N SER A 52 -0.33 -33.62 30.20
CA SER A 52 0.21 -34.64 29.29
C SER A 52 1.31 -35.48 29.92
N VAL A 53 2.21 -34.85 30.68
CA VAL A 53 3.26 -35.52 31.45
C VAL A 53 2.66 -36.45 32.50
N ILE A 54 1.64 -36.00 33.25
CA ILE A 54 0.92 -36.82 34.23
C ILE A 54 0.24 -38.03 33.57
N ALA A 55 -0.25 -37.89 32.34
CA ALA A 55 -0.92 -38.96 31.62
C ALA A 55 0.04 -40.06 31.11
N HIS A 56 1.21 -39.67 30.60
CA HIS A 56 2.18 -40.62 30.04
C HIS A 56 3.11 -41.22 31.11
N GLY A 57 3.56 -40.42 32.09
CA GLY A 57 4.40 -40.87 33.20
C GLY A 57 5.81 -41.37 32.81
N ALA A 58 6.18 -41.38 31.53
CA ALA A 58 7.48 -41.80 31.05
C ALA A 58 8.55 -40.71 31.28
N LEU A 59 9.79 -41.12 31.55
CA LEU A 59 10.88 -40.22 31.95
C LEU A 59 11.29 -39.26 30.82
N ASP A 60 11.31 -39.76 29.60
CA ASP A 60 11.52 -38.99 28.36
C ASP A 60 10.44 -37.91 28.16
N ALA A 61 9.17 -38.28 28.27
CA ALA A 61 8.04 -37.37 28.15
C ALA A 61 8.05 -36.30 29.26
N THR A 62 8.44 -36.68 30.48
CA THR A 62 8.56 -35.78 31.62
C THR A 62 9.67 -34.75 31.41
N LEU A 63 10.84 -35.19 30.95
CA LEU A 63 11.97 -34.30 30.68
C LEU A 63 11.66 -33.33 29.54
N MET A 64 11.09 -33.81 28.43
CA MET A 64 10.64 -32.95 27.34
C MET A 64 9.58 -31.95 27.78
N GLY A 65 8.58 -32.40 28.54
CA GLY A 65 7.53 -31.53 29.07
C GLY A 65 8.07 -30.43 29.98
N LEU A 66 8.98 -30.78 30.90
CA LEU A 66 9.62 -29.81 31.80
C LEU A 66 10.46 -28.79 31.04
N MET A 67 11.30 -29.23 30.10
CA MET A 67 12.10 -28.34 29.26
C MET A 67 11.22 -27.39 28.44
N THR A 68 10.11 -27.89 27.91
CA THR A 68 9.14 -27.09 27.16
C THR A 68 8.52 -26.01 28.04
N VAL A 69 8.09 -26.34 29.26
CA VAL A 69 7.52 -25.37 30.21
C VAL A 69 8.55 -24.32 30.60
N ILE A 70 9.78 -24.71 30.93
CA ILE A 70 10.85 -23.76 31.29
C ILE A 70 11.14 -22.83 30.11
N PHE A 71 11.30 -23.37 28.91
CA PHE A 71 11.54 -22.57 27.72
C PHE A 71 10.40 -21.57 27.46
N LEU A 72 9.15 -21.99 27.65
CA LEU A 72 7.99 -21.14 27.48
C LEU A 72 7.95 -20.02 28.53
N LEU A 73 8.25 -20.32 29.80
CA LEU A 73 8.31 -19.34 30.87
C LEU A 73 9.44 -18.32 30.68
N LEU A 74 10.55 -18.71 30.05
CA LEU A 74 11.65 -17.80 29.73
C LEU A 74 11.36 -16.92 28.51
N THR A 75 10.74 -17.48 27.47
CA THR A 75 10.54 -16.78 26.20
C THR A 75 9.34 -15.85 26.21
N VAL A 76 8.27 -16.19 26.94
CA VAL A 76 7.05 -15.36 26.99
C VAL A 76 7.30 -13.94 27.52
N PRO A 77 8.07 -13.71 28.62
CA PRO A 77 8.39 -12.37 29.10
C PRO A 77 9.23 -11.56 28.11
N VAL A 78 10.22 -12.19 27.46
CA VAL A 78 11.08 -11.53 26.46
C VAL A 78 10.24 -11.08 25.26
N ALA A 79 9.40 -11.97 24.72
CA ALA A 79 8.49 -11.66 23.64
C ALA A 79 7.51 -10.53 24.03
N GLY A 80 6.95 -10.58 25.24
CA GLY A 80 6.07 -9.55 25.77
C GLY A 80 6.76 -8.18 25.88
N HIS A 81 8.01 -8.13 26.36
CA HIS A 81 8.74 -6.87 26.49
C HIS A 81 9.07 -6.25 25.12
N LEU A 82 9.53 -7.07 24.16
CA LEU A 82 9.81 -6.61 22.80
C LEU A 82 8.54 -6.14 22.08
N LEU A 83 7.44 -6.88 22.21
CA LEU A 83 6.17 -6.53 21.60
C LEU A 83 5.58 -5.26 22.23
N GLY A 84 5.66 -5.12 23.55
CA GLY A 84 5.23 -3.93 24.27
C GLY A 84 6.01 -2.68 23.85
N ARG A 85 7.35 -2.78 23.77
CA ARG A 85 8.20 -1.69 23.29
C ARG A 85 7.87 -1.31 21.84
N ALA A 86 7.71 -2.30 20.96
CA ALA A 86 7.36 -2.06 19.56
C ALA A 86 5.98 -1.39 19.42
N ALA A 87 4.97 -1.88 20.14
CA ALA A 87 3.63 -1.29 20.15
C ALA A 87 3.67 0.17 20.64
N TYR A 88 4.38 0.44 21.73
CA TYR A 88 4.52 1.79 22.27
C TYR A 88 5.19 2.75 21.29
N VAL A 89 6.39 2.39 20.80
CA VAL A 89 7.15 3.23 19.84
C VAL A 89 6.37 3.47 18.55
N SER A 90 5.56 2.50 18.10
CA SER A 90 4.74 2.61 16.88
C SER A 90 3.60 3.64 16.95
N GLY A 91 3.36 4.25 18.12
CA GLY A 91 2.22 5.16 18.32
C GLY A 91 0.89 4.40 18.46
N ALA A 92 0.92 3.10 18.80
CA ALA A 92 -0.30 2.32 18.97
C ALA A 92 -1.20 2.94 20.05
N ARG A 93 -2.51 2.71 19.93
CA ARG A 93 -3.50 3.24 20.88
C ARG A 93 -3.23 2.69 22.28
N LEU A 94 -3.20 3.59 23.26
CA LEU A 94 -3.17 3.28 24.69
C LEU A 94 -4.56 3.61 25.23
N THR A 95 -5.33 2.61 25.66
CA THR A 95 -6.66 2.81 26.29
C THR A 95 -6.62 2.75 27.81
N LEU A 96 -5.43 2.54 28.39
CA LEU A 96 -5.24 2.54 29.83
C LEU A 96 -5.39 3.97 30.36
N THR A 97 -6.25 4.15 31.36
CA THR A 97 -6.39 5.40 32.11
C THR A 97 -5.25 5.53 33.12
N GLY A 98 -4.40 6.55 32.97
CA GLY A 98 -3.30 6.85 33.87
C GLY A 98 -2.22 7.67 33.18
N ASP A 99 -1.23 8.12 33.97
CA ASP A 99 -0.06 8.82 33.43
C ASP A 99 0.82 7.84 32.64
N ASP A 100 1.29 8.29 31.48
CA ASP A 100 2.17 7.51 30.62
C ASP A 100 3.58 7.46 31.21
N ALA A 101 3.87 6.39 31.96
CA ALA A 101 5.16 6.17 32.60
C ALA A 101 6.34 6.03 31.59
N LEU A 102 6.05 5.82 30.31
CA LEU A 102 7.05 5.73 29.25
C LEU A 102 7.20 7.06 28.48
N ALA A 103 6.38 8.07 28.78
CA ALA A 103 6.50 9.39 28.19
C ALA A 103 7.85 10.01 28.54
N GLY A 104 8.58 10.48 27.54
CA GLY A 104 9.94 11.03 27.71
C GLY A 104 11.04 9.97 27.89
N VAL A 105 10.72 8.72 28.25
CA VAL A 105 11.68 7.61 28.33
C VAL A 105 11.87 6.95 26.96
N LEU A 106 10.77 6.65 26.28
CA LEU A 106 10.77 6.10 24.93
C LEU A 106 10.15 7.11 23.95
N THR A 107 10.81 7.36 22.83
CA THR A 107 10.22 8.19 21.77
C THR A 107 9.06 7.43 21.13
N ARG A 108 7.87 8.04 21.19
CA ARG A 108 6.63 7.50 20.62
C ARG A 108 6.28 8.28 19.35
N ALA A 109 5.80 7.59 18.32
CA ALA A 109 5.34 8.24 17.09
C ALA A 109 4.03 9.01 17.31
N ASP A 110 3.92 10.22 16.74
CA ASP A 110 2.74 11.08 16.86
C ASP A 110 1.48 10.50 16.19
N GLN A 111 1.69 9.66 15.18
CA GLN A 111 0.63 8.96 14.47
C GLN A 111 0.79 7.45 14.63
N SER A 112 -0.34 6.75 14.84
CA SER A 112 -0.35 5.30 14.96
C SER A 112 0.09 4.62 13.66
N LEU A 113 0.68 3.42 13.79
CA LEU A 113 1.07 2.61 12.65
C LEU A 113 -0.08 2.38 11.65
N ASP A 114 -1.31 2.18 12.13
CA ASP A 114 -2.48 1.98 11.27
C ASP A 114 -2.72 3.18 10.35
N LYS A 115 -2.62 4.40 10.90
CA LYS A 115 -2.75 5.65 10.13
C LYS A 115 -1.61 5.82 9.14
N ARG A 116 -0.37 5.56 9.57
CA ARG A 116 0.84 5.68 8.74
C ARG A 116 0.90 4.66 7.62
N SER A 117 0.43 3.44 7.86
CA SER A 117 0.47 2.34 6.88
C SER A 117 -0.77 2.28 5.99
N GLY A 118 -1.79 3.11 6.27
CA GLY A 118 -3.08 3.06 5.61
C GLY A 118 -3.76 1.70 5.77
N TRP A 119 -3.50 1.00 6.87
CA TRP A 119 -4.16 -0.25 7.21
C TRP A 119 -5.60 0.06 7.65
N VAL A 120 -6.57 -0.51 6.93
CA VAL A 120 -7.98 -0.48 7.34
C VAL A 120 -8.12 -1.49 8.48
N SER A 121 -8.20 -0.98 9.71
CA SER A 121 -8.50 -1.84 10.86
C SER A 121 -9.89 -2.47 10.66
N LEU A 122 -9.96 -3.79 10.56
CA LEU A 122 -11.21 -4.58 10.60
C LEU A 122 -11.85 -4.55 12.01
N ALA A 123 -11.23 -3.88 12.98
CA ALA A 123 -11.82 -3.69 14.29
C ALA A 123 -13.18 -2.98 14.16
N PRO A 124 -14.22 -3.39 14.90
CA PRO A 124 -15.46 -2.65 14.97
C PRO A 124 -15.14 -1.20 15.30
N LYS A 125 -15.55 -0.29 14.41
CA LYS A 125 -15.46 1.15 14.62
C LYS A 125 -16.12 1.43 15.96
N GLU A 126 -15.34 1.75 17.00
CA GLU A 126 -15.88 2.24 18.25
C GLU A 126 -16.84 3.38 17.89
N ARG A 127 -18.09 3.24 18.36
CA ARG A 127 -19.08 4.30 18.27
C ARG A 127 -18.42 5.54 18.84
N ALA A 128 -18.10 6.49 17.96
CA ALA A 128 -17.72 7.81 18.36
C ALA A 128 -18.88 8.36 19.18
N ASP A 129 -18.64 8.58 20.47
CA ASP A 129 -19.57 9.28 21.32
C ASP A 129 -19.81 10.67 20.75
N THR A 130 -21.10 10.94 20.52
CA THR A 130 -21.72 12.27 20.44
C THR A 130 -21.21 13.24 19.36
N ALA A 131 -21.66 13.02 18.12
CA ALA A 131 -22.10 14.12 17.26
C ALA A 131 -23.45 13.73 16.63
N ARG A 132 -24.50 14.47 17.03
CA ARG A 132 -25.86 14.36 16.50
C ARG A 132 -25.89 14.72 15.00
N ASP A 133 -26.89 14.15 14.31
CA ASP A 133 -27.52 14.69 13.08
C ASP A 133 -26.64 14.62 11.81
N THR A 134 -27.01 14.12 10.63
CA THR A 134 -28.29 14.11 9.88
C THR A 134 -28.01 13.25 8.63
N SER A 135 -28.48 12.00 8.53
CA SER A 135 -28.34 11.25 7.25
C SER A 135 -29.62 10.64 6.73
N ASP A 136 -30.74 10.83 7.43
CA ASP A 136 -32.00 10.14 7.12
C ASP A 136 -33.03 11.01 6.38
N ARG A 137 -32.55 12.02 5.64
CA ARG A 137 -33.40 12.85 4.78
C ARG A 137 -32.66 13.25 3.51
N LEU A 138 -32.50 12.33 2.57
CA LEU A 138 -32.29 12.75 1.18
C LEU A 138 -33.65 12.89 0.48
N PRO A 139 -34.06 14.11 0.07
CA PRO A 139 -35.32 14.29 -0.62
C PRO A 139 -35.28 13.64 -2.01
N PRO A 140 -36.42 13.13 -2.53
CA PRO A 140 -36.50 12.43 -3.82
C PRO A 140 -36.09 13.28 -5.03
N THR A 141 -36.01 14.61 -4.87
CA THR A 141 -35.45 15.54 -5.85
C THR A 141 -33.93 15.41 -6.01
N LEU A 142 -33.22 15.00 -4.96
CA LEU A 142 -31.77 14.77 -4.97
C LEU A 142 -31.44 13.44 -5.67
N LEU A 143 -32.27 12.41 -5.46
CA LEU A 143 -32.24 11.16 -6.25
C LEU A 143 -32.49 11.40 -7.75
N LYS A 144 -33.33 12.39 -8.09
CA LYS A 144 -33.57 12.81 -9.48
C LYS A 144 -32.37 13.58 -10.06
N ARG A 145 -31.70 14.43 -9.27
CA ARG A 145 -30.43 15.09 -9.65
C ARG A 145 -29.27 14.10 -9.82
N LEU A 146 -29.18 13.09 -8.95
CA LEU A 146 -28.18 12.01 -9.04
C LEU A 146 -28.40 11.12 -10.28
N LYS A 147 -29.65 10.93 -10.71
CA LYS A 147 -29.98 10.25 -11.97
C LYS A 147 -29.82 11.12 -13.22
N GLN A 148 -29.79 12.45 -13.08
CA GLN A 148 -29.55 13.40 -14.19
C GLN A 148 -28.06 13.69 -14.43
N GLN A 149 -27.17 13.36 -13.48
CA GLN A 149 -25.70 13.31 -13.66
C GLN A 149 -25.24 12.07 -14.46
N ASN A 150 -26.01 11.66 -15.46
CA ASN A 150 -25.73 10.49 -16.28
C ASN A 150 -24.97 10.84 -17.58
N GLU A 151 -24.41 12.05 -17.64
CA GLU A 151 -23.29 12.36 -18.53
C GLU A 151 -22.03 12.08 -17.71
N LEU A 152 -21.19 11.13 -18.16
CA LEU A 152 -19.91 10.89 -17.51
C LEU A 152 -19.20 12.25 -17.34
N PRO A 153 -18.66 12.59 -16.16
CA PRO A 153 -17.70 13.67 -16.08
C PRO A 153 -16.47 13.20 -16.86
N MET A 154 -16.46 13.50 -18.17
CA MET A 154 -15.33 13.25 -19.05
C MET A 154 -14.13 13.95 -18.40
N LEU A 155 -13.08 13.19 -18.11
CA LEU A 155 -11.84 13.80 -17.69
C LEU A 155 -11.33 14.68 -18.85
N PRO A 156 -10.85 15.90 -18.57
CA PRO A 156 -10.33 16.80 -19.60
C PRO A 156 -9.08 16.21 -20.26
N ALA A 157 -8.73 16.74 -21.44
CA ALA A 157 -7.50 16.37 -22.14
C ALA A 157 -6.26 16.68 -21.29
N ILE A 158 -5.17 15.95 -21.53
CA ILE A 158 -3.90 16.17 -20.83
C ILE A 158 -3.33 17.52 -21.28
N GLU A 159 -3.28 18.50 -20.37
CA GLU A 159 -2.65 19.80 -20.58
C GLU A 159 -1.19 19.78 -20.10
N ALA A 160 -0.89 18.98 -19.06
CA ALA A 160 0.44 18.87 -18.47
C ALA A 160 0.83 17.43 -18.11
N VAL A 161 2.06 17.07 -18.43
CA VAL A 161 2.71 15.82 -17.99
C VAL A 161 3.82 16.19 -17.00
N ARG A 162 3.68 15.73 -15.76
CA ARG A 162 4.70 15.85 -14.72
C ARG A 162 5.35 14.49 -14.53
N PHE A 163 6.67 14.44 -14.37
CA PHE A 163 7.33 13.17 -14.07
C PHE A 163 8.44 13.32 -13.04
N ALA A 164 8.66 12.24 -12.29
CA ALA A 164 9.68 12.18 -11.25
C ALA A 164 11.06 11.87 -11.84
N VAL A 165 12.07 12.62 -11.42
CA VAL A 165 13.48 12.38 -11.73
C VAL A 165 14.11 11.71 -10.52
N ILE A 166 14.24 10.38 -10.59
CA ILE A 166 14.80 9.55 -9.52
C ILE A 166 16.04 8.86 -10.06
N GLY A 167 17.12 8.85 -9.28
CA GLY A 167 18.37 8.20 -9.69
C GLY A 167 18.16 6.72 -9.95
N GLY A 168 18.76 6.18 -11.02
CA GLY A 168 18.58 4.79 -11.47
C GLY A 168 17.34 4.54 -12.33
N GLU A 169 16.28 5.34 -12.16
CA GLU A 169 14.98 5.09 -12.82
C GLU A 169 14.60 6.11 -13.90
N VAL A 170 15.38 7.18 -14.04
CA VAL A 170 14.98 8.36 -14.84
C VAL A 170 14.76 8.07 -16.33
N VAL A 171 15.56 7.19 -16.93
CA VAL A 171 15.61 7.03 -18.40
C VAL A 171 14.26 6.57 -18.95
N HIS A 172 13.76 5.42 -18.49
CA HIS A 172 12.50 4.85 -19.02
C HIS A 172 11.28 5.70 -18.64
N VAL A 173 11.29 6.34 -17.46
CA VAL A 173 10.23 7.29 -17.05
C VAL A 173 10.21 8.51 -17.97
N ALA A 174 11.38 9.10 -18.26
CA ALA A 174 11.50 10.26 -19.12
C ALA A 174 11.11 9.96 -20.56
N GLU A 175 11.57 8.85 -21.14
CA GLU A 175 11.17 8.40 -22.49
C GLU A 175 9.65 8.27 -22.60
N ARG A 176 9.04 7.65 -21.58
CA ARG A 176 7.58 7.47 -21.54
C ARG A 176 6.83 8.79 -21.42
N ALA A 177 7.28 9.68 -20.53
CA ALA A 177 6.68 10.99 -20.33
C ALA A 177 6.80 11.88 -21.59
N CYS A 178 7.97 11.89 -22.25
CA CYS A 178 8.19 12.59 -23.51
C CYS A 178 7.26 12.08 -24.61
N THR A 179 7.15 10.75 -24.76
CA THR A 179 6.26 10.14 -25.77
C THR A 179 4.81 10.55 -25.56
N ILE A 180 4.34 10.58 -24.31
CA ILE A 180 2.97 11.00 -23.99
C ILE A 180 2.80 12.49 -24.28
N ALA A 181 3.72 13.34 -23.81
CA ALA A 181 3.65 14.79 -24.01
C ALA A 181 3.66 15.19 -25.49
N GLN A 182 4.51 14.57 -26.32
CA GLN A 182 4.54 14.80 -27.78
C GLN A 182 3.23 14.38 -28.45
N ARG A 183 2.66 13.23 -28.04
CA ARG A 183 1.39 12.73 -28.60
C ARG A 183 0.20 13.61 -28.24
N THR A 184 0.16 14.14 -27.02
CA THR A 184 -0.97 14.95 -26.54
C THR A 184 -0.78 16.45 -26.76
N GLY A 185 0.43 16.90 -27.08
CA GLY A 185 0.78 18.32 -27.13
C GLY A 185 0.86 18.99 -25.76
N ALA A 186 0.99 18.22 -24.69
CA ALA A 186 0.99 18.71 -23.31
C ALA A 186 2.34 19.32 -22.91
N SER A 187 2.33 20.27 -21.98
CA SER A 187 3.56 20.79 -21.39
C SER A 187 4.26 19.72 -20.55
N LEU A 188 5.58 19.63 -20.64
CA LEU A 188 6.38 18.62 -19.93
C LEU A 188 7.16 19.27 -18.78
N SER A 189 7.01 18.72 -17.57
CA SER A 189 7.73 19.18 -16.36
C SER A 189 8.40 18.02 -15.63
N ALA A 190 9.71 18.13 -15.43
CA ALA A 190 10.55 17.18 -14.71
C ALA A 190 10.74 17.65 -13.26
N TYR A 191 10.57 16.77 -12.28
CA TYR A 191 10.73 17.11 -10.85
C TYR A 191 11.85 16.28 -10.22
N THR A 192 12.94 16.95 -9.85
CA THR A 192 14.01 16.40 -9.02
C THR A 192 13.82 16.93 -7.60
N ILE A 193 13.47 16.05 -6.65
CA ILE A 193 13.16 16.45 -5.28
C ILE A 193 14.14 15.77 -4.32
N ILE A 194 14.64 16.50 -3.35
CA ILE A 194 15.39 15.95 -2.22
C ILE A 194 14.44 15.76 -1.04
N ASP A 195 14.19 14.51 -0.67
CA ASP A 195 13.31 14.18 0.46
C ASP A 195 13.94 14.58 1.82
N THR A 196 13.38 15.61 2.43
CA THR A 196 13.80 16.10 3.75
C THR A 196 13.50 15.12 4.88
N HIS A 197 12.46 14.29 4.76
CA HIS A 197 12.14 13.29 5.78
C HIS A 197 13.23 12.22 5.87
N ALA A 198 13.76 11.78 4.72
CA ALA A 198 14.89 10.86 4.65
C ALA A 198 16.14 11.43 5.33
N ILE A 199 16.42 12.72 5.10
CA ILE A 199 17.55 13.43 5.72
C ILE A 199 17.38 13.53 7.23
N HIS A 200 16.22 13.98 7.71
CA HIS A 200 15.97 14.18 9.14
C HIS A 200 16.01 12.87 9.94
N ALA A 201 15.68 11.74 9.32
CA ALA A 201 15.70 10.43 9.96
C ALA A 201 17.10 9.80 10.06
N ALA A 202 18.10 10.35 9.37
CA ALA A 202 19.45 9.80 9.32
C ALA A 202 20.33 10.23 10.50
N ALA A 203 21.26 9.35 10.91
CA ALA A 203 22.24 9.65 11.94
C ALA A 203 23.22 10.75 11.52
N ASP A 204 23.70 10.70 10.27
CA ASP A 204 24.51 11.75 9.65
C ASP A 204 23.70 12.47 8.56
N GLN A 205 22.97 13.50 8.97
CA GLN A 205 22.12 14.28 8.08
C GLN A 205 22.92 15.03 7.00
N ALA A 206 24.12 15.54 7.34
CA ALA A 206 24.94 16.32 6.43
C ALA A 206 25.57 15.44 5.36
N GLY A 207 26.12 14.29 5.74
CA GLY A 207 26.66 13.30 4.82
C GLY A 207 25.58 12.74 3.89
N LEU A 208 24.41 12.37 4.43
CA LEU A 208 23.32 11.85 3.61
C LEU A 208 22.81 12.90 2.61
N ARG A 209 22.59 14.15 3.05
CA ARG A 209 22.18 15.24 2.15
C ARG A 209 23.17 15.42 1.00
N ARG A 210 24.48 15.35 1.26
CA ARG A 210 25.51 15.45 0.22
C ARG A 210 25.40 14.31 -0.80
N LEU A 211 25.27 13.08 -0.34
CA LEU A 211 25.14 11.90 -1.21
C LEU A 211 23.86 11.94 -2.05
N ILE A 212 22.73 12.33 -1.46
CA ILE A 212 21.46 12.48 -2.19
C ILE A 212 21.61 13.54 -3.29
N ARG A 213 22.25 14.68 -2.99
CA ARG A 213 22.51 15.75 -3.97
C ARG A 213 23.39 15.28 -5.13
N GLU A 214 24.42 14.50 -4.85
CA GLU A 214 25.30 13.90 -5.86
C GLU A 214 24.50 12.98 -6.78
N ARG A 215 23.75 12.03 -6.23
CA ARG A 215 22.89 11.13 -7.03
C ARG A 215 21.77 11.84 -7.78
N ALA A 216 21.22 12.92 -7.23
CA ALA A 216 20.25 13.76 -7.92
C ALA A 216 20.88 14.48 -9.12
N SER A 217 22.13 14.94 -8.99
CA SER A 217 22.88 15.54 -10.09
C SER A 217 23.13 14.54 -11.22
N ASP A 218 23.51 13.30 -10.88
CA ASP A 218 23.67 12.22 -11.85
C ASP A 218 22.36 11.95 -12.59
N ALA A 219 21.23 11.86 -11.87
CA ALA A 219 19.90 11.66 -12.46
C ALA A 219 19.50 12.81 -13.42
N ILE A 220 19.86 14.06 -13.09
CA ILE A 220 19.63 15.22 -13.99
C ILE A 220 20.53 15.12 -15.24
N SER A 221 21.75 14.63 -15.10
CA SER A 221 22.66 14.41 -16.23
C SER A 221 22.09 13.34 -17.18
N ASP A 222 21.63 12.23 -16.63
CA ASP A 222 20.98 11.15 -17.38
C ASP A 222 19.70 11.66 -18.09
N LEU A 223 18.89 12.46 -17.41
CA LEU A 223 17.70 13.08 -18.00
C LEU A 223 18.05 13.90 -19.25
N ARG A 224 19.10 14.72 -19.18
CA ARG A 224 19.52 15.57 -20.31
C ARG A 224 19.90 14.75 -21.53
N SER A 225 20.49 13.56 -21.32
CA SER A 225 20.84 12.66 -22.41
C SER A 225 19.59 12.18 -23.19
N VAL A 226 18.46 11.98 -22.49
CA VAL A 226 17.19 11.55 -23.09
C VAL A 226 16.45 12.73 -23.72
N THR A 227 16.33 13.85 -23.02
CA THR A 227 15.55 15.00 -23.50
C THR A 227 16.20 15.69 -24.71
N SER A 228 17.53 15.64 -24.82
CA SER A 228 18.25 16.18 -25.99
C SER A 228 17.96 15.38 -27.27
N GLN A 229 17.65 14.09 -27.14
CA GLN A 229 17.26 13.24 -28.29
C GLN A 229 15.79 13.42 -28.66
N ALA A 230 14.94 13.78 -27.70
CA ALA A 230 13.49 13.85 -27.88
C ALA A 230 12.95 15.23 -28.33
N ASP A 231 13.79 16.25 -28.52
CA ASP A 231 13.42 17.63 -28.91
C ASP A 231 12.22 18.21 -28.10
N ALA A 232 12.07 17.75 -26.86
CA ALA A 232 10.97 18.13 -25.98
C ALA A 232 11.47 19.18 -24.98
N ALA A 233 10.98 20.41 -25.10
CA ALA A 233 11.25 21.46 -24.13
C ALA A 233 10.61 21.10 -22.78
N SER A 234 11.40 20.53 -21.87
CA SER A 234 10.98 20.21 -20.51
C SER A 234 11.40 21.30 -19.53
N THR A 235 10.49 21.67 -18.62
CA THR A 235 10.83 22.53 -17.47
C THR A 235 11.37 21.64 -16.35
N LEU A 236 12.58 21.89 -15.88
CA LEU A 236 13.17 21.15 -14.75
C LEU A 236 12.95 21.92 -13.44
N HIS A 237 12.28 21.26 -12.49
CA HIS A 237 12.11 21.72 -11.12
C HIS A 237 13.09 20.98 -10.21
N TYR A 238 13.81 21.73 -9.38
CA TYR A 238 14.73 21.20 -8.38
C TYR A 238 14.35 21.76 -7.02
N ASP A 239 13.85 20.91 -6.13
CA ASP A 239 13.29 21.29 -4.84
C ASP A 239 13.82 20.41 -3.71
N GLU A 240 13.85 20.93 -2.49
CA GLU A 240 14.16 20.16 -1.27
C GLU A 240 12.97 20.30 -0.32
N GLY A 241 12.31 19.19 0.01
CA GLY A 241 11.07 19.23 0.79
C GLY A 241 10.39 17.88 0.93
N ASP A 242 9.05 17.90 1.07
CA ASP A 242 8.20 16.71 1.07
C ASP A 242 7.72 16.42 -0.36
N PRO A 243 8.12 15.30 -0.99
CA PRO A 243 7.69 14.97 -2.34
C PRO A 243 6.18 14.86 -2.52
N GLU A 244 5.44 14.41 -1.50
CA GLU A 244 3.97 14.31 -1.57
C GLU A 244 3.32 15.68 -1.68
N HIS A 245 3.91 16.70 -1.06
CA HIS A 245 3.41 18.06 -1.13
C HIS A 245 3.80 18.76 -2.44
N ILE A 246 5.05 18.56 -2.89
CA ILE A 246 5.58 19.22 -4.09
C ILE A 246 4.95 18.65 -5.37
N LEU A 247 4.77 17.33 -5.47
CA LEU A 247 4.21 16.70 -6.67
C LEU A 247 2.70 16.85 -6.76
N ARG A 248 2.02 17.12 -5.65
CA ARG A 248 0.57 17.27 -5.60
C ARG A 248 0.11 18.38 -6.55
N CYS A 249 -0.84 18.03 -7.41
CA CYS A 249 -1.60 19.00 -8.16
C CYS A 249 -3.01 19.12 -7.59
N GLU A 250 -3.49 20.36 -7.39
CA GLU A 250 -4.87 20.64 -6.94
C GLU A 250 -5.79 21.07 -8.10
N THR A 251 -5.32 20.99 -9.35
CA THR A 251 -6.13 21.28 -10.54
C THR A 251 -7.26 20.26 -10.73
N GLU A 252 -8.12 20.51 -11.71
CA GLU A 252 -9.17 19.56 -12.08
C GLU A 252 -8.56 18.18 -12.42
N PRO A 253 -9.13 17.08 -11.90
CA PRO A 253 -8.61 15.75 -12.15
C PRO A 253 -8.60 15.46 -13.66
N GLY A 254 -7.50 14.90 -14.17
CA GLY A 254 -7.33 14.55 -15.58
C GLY A 254 -6.53 15.55 -16.41
N ARG A 255 -6.42 16.83 -16.00
CA ARG A 255 -5.59 17.82 -16.74
C ARG A 255 -4.09 17.56 -16.61
N THR A 256 -3.68 17.00 -15.46
CA THR A 256 -2.28 16.72 -15.15
C THR A 256 -2.07 15.23 -14.92
N LEU A 257 -1.27 14.62 -15.78
CA LEU A 257 -0.77 13.26 -15.62
C LEU A 257 0.54 13.28 -14.84
N LEU A 258 0.60 12.51 -13.76
CA LEU A 258 1.84 12.29 -13.02
C LEU A 258 2.46 10.94 -13.43
N VAL A 259 3.68 10.95 -13.93
CA VAL A 259 4.42 9.76 -14.38
C VAL A 259 5.54 9.44 -13.38
N LEU A 260 5.53 8.23 -12.86
CA LEU A 260 6.42 7.77 -11.79
C LEU A 260 7.09 6.45 -12.19
N PRO A 261 8.27 6.13 -11.65
CA PRO A 261 8.81 4.78 -11.75
C PRO A 261 8.03 3.82 -10.86
N SER A 262 8.11 2.52 -11.16
CA SER A 262 7.50 1.48 -10.32
C SER A 262 8.25 1.23 -9.00
N HIS A 263 9.46 1.76 -8.85
CA HIS A 263 10.31 1.61 -7.67
C HIS A 263 11.22 2.82 -7.48
N GLY A 264 11.84 2.90 -6.30
CA GLY A 264 12.73 4.01 -5.93
C GLY A 264 11.99 5.19 -5.29
N TRP A 265 12.74 6.12 -4.72
CA TRP A 265 12.19 7.31 -4.07
C TRP A 265 13.16 8.49 -4.14
N PHE A 266 12.70 9.67 -3.74
CA PHE A 266 13.42 10.96 -3.75
C PHE A 266 14.57 11.07 -2.74
N HIS A 267 14.97 9.95 -2.12
CA HIS A 267 16.32 9.79 -1.56
C HIS A 267 17.33 9.31 -2.62
N HIS A 268 16.94 9.26 -3.90
CA HIS A 268 17.77 8.92 -5.05
C HIS A 268 18.53 7.59 -4.90
N GLN A 269 17.85 6.58 -4.34
CA GLN A 269 18.40 5.24 -4.09
C GLN A 269 19.64 5.23 -3.17
N VAL A 270 19.87 6.31 -2.39
CA VAL A 270 20.91 6.33 -1.37
C VAL A 270 20.43 5.53 -0.17
N GLU A 271 21.12 4.43 0.12
CA GLU A 271 20.88 3.63 1.33
C GLU A 271 21.50 4.32 2.55
N ALA A 272 20.69 4.56 3.58
CA ALA A 272 21.14 5.19 4.82
C ALA A 272 20.89 4.26 6.02
N ARG A 273 21.83 4.25 6.96
CA ARG A 273 21.64 3.57 8.25
C ARG A 273 20.69 4.40 9.11
N LEU A 274 19.43 3.98 9.19
CA LEU A 274 18.42 4.60 10.04
C LEU A 274 18.47 3.97 11.44
N GLU A 275 18.66 4.78 12.49
CA GLU A 275 18.79 4.28 13.87
C GLU A 275 17.49 3.65 14.40
N ARG A 276 16.34 4.10 13.90
CA ARG A 276 15.02 3.84 14.49
C ARG A 276 14.07 3.04 13.61
N THR A 277 14.47 2.70 12.38
CA THR A 277 13.59 2.08 11.39
C THR A 277 14.36 1.15 10.46
N THR A 278 13.77 0.00 10.12
CA THR A 278 14.29 -0.92 9.11
C THR A 278 13.67 -0.70 7.73
N TRP A 279 12.93 0.40 7.50
CA TRP A 279 12.25 0.67 6.23
C TRP A 279 12.89 1.86 5.53
N GLU A 280 13.09 1.74 4.22
CA GLU A 280 13.43 2.83 3.31
C GLU A 280 12.19 3.73 3.14
N PRO A 281 12.32 5.06 3.20
CA PRO A 281 11.21 5.95 2.93
C PRO A 281 10.72 5.72 1.50
N ASP A 282 9.54 5.12 1.35
CA ASP A 282 8.89 4.92 0.07
C ASP A 282 7.43 5.37 0.14
N GLY A 283 7.18 6.53 -0.46
CA GLY A 283 5.86 7.15 -0.56
C GLY A 283 5.23 7.01 -1.95
N LEU A 284 5.81 6.23 -2.89
CA LEU A 284 5.31 6.16 -4.27
C LEU A 284 3.83 5.77 -4.31
N LEU A 285 3.45 4.76 -3.52
CA LEU A 285 2.06 4.30 -3.43
C LEU A 285 1.16 5.22 -2.60
N ARG A 286 1.68 6.29 -2.00
CA ARG A 286 0.86 7.34 -1.35
C ARG A 286 0.50 8.46 -2.32
N LEU A 287 1.30 8.68 -3.37
CA LEU A 287 1.08 9.74 -4.35
C LEU A 287 -0.29 9.67 -5.06
N PRO A 288 -0.85 8.50 -5.43
CA PRO A 288 -2.21 8.42 -5.98
C PRO A 288 -3.29 8.96 -5.04
N SER A 289 -3.10 8.87 -3.72
CA SER A 289 -4.03 9.44 -2.73
C SER A 289 -3.84 10.96 -2.53
N CYS A 290 -2.69 11.51 -2.91
CA CYS A 290 -2.33 12.91 -2.70
C CYS A 290 -2.53 13.77 -3.96
N HIS A 291 -2.25 13.22 -5.14
CA HIS A 291 -2.37 13.87 -6.44
C HIS A 291 -3.81 13.79 -6.94
N ARG A 292 -4.46 14.94 -7.22
CA ARG A 292 -5.80 14.95 -7.81
C ARG A 292 -5.72 14.71 -9.31
N GLY A 293 -5.53 13.46 -9.72
CA GLY A 293 -5.54 13.05 -11.11
C GLY A 293 -4.92 11.68 -11.35
N PRO A 294 -4.82 11.25 -12.61
CA PRO A 294 -4.21 9.97 -12.96
C PRO A 294 -2.71 9.96 -12.67
N VAL A 295 -2.24 8.87 -12.07
CA VAL A 295 -0.84 8.57 -11.77
C VAL A 295 -0.44 7.31 -12.56
N LEU A 296 0.55 7.45 -13.44
CA LEU A 296 1.07 6.36 -14.26
C LEU A 296 2.41 5.89 -13.70
N PHE A 297 2.45 4.66 -13.21
CA PHE A 297 3.67 3.94 -12.88
C PHE A 297 4.19 3.26 -14.14
N VAL A 298 5.42 3.56 -14.53
CA VAL A 298 6.06 2.99 -15.73
C VAL A 298 6.74 1.67 -15.37
N GLY A 299 6.55 0.67 -16.22
CA GLY A 299 7.25 -0.61 -16.10
C GLY A 299 8.77 -0.46 -16.29
N ASP A 300 9.55 -1.27 -15.56
CA ASP A 300 11.01 -1.25 -15.58
C ASP A 300 11.60 -1.99 -16.80
N LYS A 301 10.83 -2.89 -17.41
CA LYS A 301 11.26 -3.70 -18.56
C LYS A 301 10.61 -3.23 -19.85
N PRO A 302 11.37 -3.18 -20.96
CA PRO A 302 10.78 -2.97 -22.27
C PRO A 302 9.83 -4.12 -22.58
N LEU A 303 8.58 -3.77 -22.87
CA LEU A 303 7.56 -4.71 -23.31
C LEU A 303 7.65 -4.90 -24.83
N PRO A 304 7.34 -6.09 -25.36
CA PRO A 304 7.32 -6.32 -26.81
C PRO A 304 6.22 -5.49 -27.48
N ASP A 305 6.42 -5.09 -28.75
CA ASP A 305 5.45 -4.31 -29.54
C ASP A 305 4.09 -5.03 -29.75
N THR A 306 4.06 -6.33 -29.49
CA THR A 306 2.86 -7.17 -29.51
C THR A 306 2.02 -7.03 -28.24
N ALA A 307 2.54 -6.40 -27.18
CA ALA A 307 1.79 -6.14 -25.96
C ALA A 307 0.74 -5.04 -26.19
N ARG A 308 -0.52 -5.46 -26.38
CA ARG A 308 -1.66 -4.58 -26.71
C ARG A 308 -2.89 -4.82 -25.83
N THR A 309 -2.74 -5.59 -24.76
CA THR A 309 -3.82 -5.91 -23.83
C THR A 309 -3.78 -4.94 -22.66
N VAL A 310 -4.85 -4.17 -22.47
CA VAL A 310 -5.05 -3.33 -21.27
C VAL A 310 -6.01 -4.05 -20.34
N VAL A 311 -5.57 -4.26 -19.10
CA VAL A 311 -6.38 -4.92 -18.08
C VAL A 311 -6.96 -3.88 -17.14
N VAL A 312 -8.27 -3.93 -16.94
CA VAL A 312 -8.99 -3.05 -16.02
C VAL A 312 -9.43 -3.88 -14.84
N ARG A 313 -8.91 -3.55 -13.65
CA ARG A 313 -9.35 -4.19 -12.40
C ARG A 313 -10.49 -3.37 -11.80
N ASP A 314 -11.72 -3.89 -11.92
CA ASP A 314 -12.93 -3.25 -11.43
C ASP A 314 -13.36 -3.80 -10.07
N CYS A 315 -13.32 -2.92 -9.09
CA CYS A 315 -13.67 -3.17 -7.71
C CYS A 315 -14.91 -2.39 -7.26
N GLY A 316 -15.64 -1.79 -8.21
CA GLY A 316 -16.84 -1.00 -7.99
C GLY A 316 -16.57 0.50 -7.86
N GLU A 317 -15.41 0.99 -8.31
CA GLU A 317 -15.11 2.41 -8.32
C GLU A 317 -15.90 3.15 -9.40
N ASP A 318 -16.59 4.22 -9.02
CA ASP A 318 -17.45 5.03 -9.88
C ASP A 318 -16.71 5.77 -11.00
N HIS A 319 -15.42 6.02 -10.84
CA HIS A 319 -14.60 6.81 -11.76
C HIS A 319 -13.73 5.96 -12.69
N LEU A 320 -13.71 4.64 -12.52
CA LEU A 320 -12.83 3.74 -13.26
C LEU A 320 -13.14 3.76 -14.77
N GLU A 321 -14.42 3.78 -15.13
CA GLU A 321 -14.86 3.84 -16.52
C GLU A 321 -14.38 5.11 -17.21
N ALA A 322 -14.52 6.26 -16.54
CA ALA A 322 -14.04 7.55 -17.04
C ALA A 322 -12.51 7.58 -17.17
N LEU A 323 -11.77 6.94 -16.25
CA LEU A 323 -10.33 6.80 -16.31
C LEU A 323 -9.87 5.98 -17.51
N VAL A 324 -10.53 4.84 -17.77
CA VAL A 324 -10.21 3.97 -18.92
C VAL A 324 -10.49 4.68 -20.23
N GLU A 325 -11.67 5.30 -20.35
CA GLU A 325 -12.01 6.11 -21.52
C GLU A 325 -10.98 7.23 -21.75
N TRP A 326 -10.63 7.97 -20.70
CA TRP A 326 -9.62 9.02 -20.77
C TRP A 326 -8.25 8.51 -21.23
N ALA A 327 -7.82 7.34 -20.73
CA ALA A 327 -6.55 6.76 -21.11
C ALA A 327 -6.51 6.34 -22.60
N LEU A 328 -7.63 5.82 -23.12
CA LEU A 328 -7.77 5.45 -24.53
C LEU A 328 -7.88 6.69 -25.44
N LEU A 329 -8.62 7.72 -25.03
CA LEU A 329 -8.71 9.01 -25.76
C LEU A 329 -7.35 9.65 -25.95
N ASN A 330 -6.53 9.68 -24.89
CA ASN A 330 -5.18 10.23 -24.92
C ASN A 330 -4.14 9.26 -25.53
N LYS A 331 -4.58 8.10 -26.02
CA LYS A 331 -3.72 7.07 -26.65
C LYS A 331 -2.49 6.73 -25.82
N LEU A 332 -2.67 6.56 -24.51
CA LEU A 332 -1.57 6.18 -23.61
C LEU A 332 -0.96 4.84 -24.05
N TRP A 333 -1.78 3.94 -24.60
CA TRP A 333 -1.35 2.68 -25.18
C TRP A 333 -2.12 2.40 -26.48
N ASP A 334 -1.47 1.70 -27.41
CA ASP A 334 -2.08 1.22 -28.65
C ASP A 334 -2.83 -0.10 -28.41
N ALA A 335 -3.86 -0.02 -27.56
CA ALA A 335 -4.62 -1.17 -27.09
C ALA A 335 -5.52 -1.74 -28.21
N THR A 336 -5.53 -3.07 -28.36
CA THR A 336 -6.46 -3.80 -29.24
C THR A 336 -7.42 -4.68 -28.46
N GLN A 337 -7.12 -4.93 -27.19
CA GLN A 337 -7.92 -5.77 -26.31
C GLN A 337 -8.06 -5.10 -24.93
N LEU A 338 -9.28 -5.05 -24.43
CA LEU A 338 -9.62 -4.59 -23.09
C LEU A 338 -10.10 -5.79 -22.26
N LEU A 339 -9.31 -6.16 -21.26
CA LEU A 339 -9.62 -7.24 -20.34
C LEU A 339 -10.22 -6.67 -19.05
N HIS A 340 -11.49 -6.93 -18.80
CA HIS A 340 -12.19 -6.47 -17.61
C HIS A 340 -12.19 -7.56 -16.53
N VAL A 341 -11.48 -7.30 -15.43
CA VAL A 341 -11.39 -8.18 -14.25
C VAL A 341 -12.26 -7.60 -13.13
N ALA A 342 -13.46 -8.14 -12.98
CA ALA A 342 -14.44 -7.67 -12.00
C ALA A 342 -14.67 -8.66 -10.85
N ASP A 343 -15.00 -8.13 -9.67
CA ASP A 343 -15.53 -8.95 -8.59
C ASP A 343 -16.87 -9.58 -8.98
N LYS A 344 -17.12 -10.82 -8.53
CA LYS A 344 -18.34 -11.59 -8.87
C LYS A 344 -19.65 -10.87 -8.52
N GLN A 345 -19.61 -9.90 -7.62
CA GLN A 345 -20.77 -9.14 -7.14
C GLN A 345 -21.14 -7.96 -8.04
N LEU A 346 -20.23 -7.49 -8.89
CA LEU A 346 -20.47 -6.39 -9.82
C LEU A 346 -21.22 -6.90 -11.05
N LYS A 347 -22.42 -6.38 -11.31
CA LYS A 347 -23.28 -6.83 -12.43
C LYS A 347 -23.24 -5.90 -13.64
N GLU A 348 -23.05 -4.61 -13.42
CA GLU A 348 -23.13 -3.58 -14.46
C GLU A 348 -21.77 -2.88 -14.60
N SER A 349 -21.30 -2.77 -15.85
CA SER A 349 -20.12 -1.99 -16.21
C SER A 349 -20.26 -1.56 -17.67
N ARG A 350 -20.02 -0.29 -17.95
CA ARG A 350 -20.04 0.30 -19.29
C ARG A 350 -18.71 0.15 -20.03
N LEU A 351 -17.73 -0.56 -19.45
CA LEU A 351 -16.44 -0.82 -20.08
C LEU A 351 -16.56 -1.54 -21.43
N ALA A 352 -17.63 -2.32 -21.63
CA ALA A 352 -17.92 -2.94 -22.93
C ALA A 352 -18.25 -1.89 -24.01
N GLU A 353 -19.02 -0.86 -23.67
CA GLU A 353 -19.36 0.25 -24.59
C GLU A 353 -18.12 1.12 -24.87
N VAL A 354 -17.30 1.37 -23.85
CA VAL A 354 -16.02 2.07 -24.01
C VAL A 354 -15.13 1.30 -24.98
N ALA A 355 -14.98 -0.02 -24.79
CA ALA A 355 -14.16 -0.85 -25.68
C ALA A 355 -14.64 -0.81 -27.14
N ASP A 356 -15.95 -0.93 -27.37
CA ASP A 356 -16.55 -0.88 -28.72
C ASP A 356 -16.26 0.45 -29.42
N ARG A 357 -16.42 1.58 -28.72
CA ARG A 357 -16.14 2.92 -29.27
C ARG A 357 -14.68 3.10 -29.69
N PHE A 358 -13.73 2.45 -29.01
CA PHE A 358 -12.31 2.48 -29.35
C PHE A 358 -11.86 1.30 -30.22
N GLY A 359 -12.80 0.46 -30.71
CA GLY A 359 -12.50 -0.69 -31.56
C GLY A 359 -11.67 -1.78 -30.86
N CYS A 360 -11.75 -1.87 -29.53
CA CYS A 360 -11.03 -2.85 -28.72
C CYS A 360 -11.88 -4.11 -28.50
N THR A 361 -11.27 -5.29 -28.61
CA THR A 361 -11.92 -6.55 -28.22
C THR A 361 -12.15 -6.56 -26.71
N TYR A 362 -13.39 -6.71 -26.26
CA TYR A 362 -13.72 -6.78 -24.84
C TYR A 362 -13.83 -8.22 -24.33
N VAL A 363 -13.12 -8.53 -23.25
CA VAL A 363 -13.19 -9.84 -22.58
C VAL A 363 -13.36 -9.63 -21.08
N ARG A 364 -14.30 -10.35 -20.45
CA ARG A 364 -14.57 -10.26 -19.02
C ARG A 364 -14.08 -11.50 -18.27
N HIS A 365 -13.35 -11.30 -17.18
CA HIS A 365 -12.89 -12.33 -16.26
C HIS A 365 -13.36 -12.05 -14.83
N ALA A 366 -13.55 -13.12 -14.07
CA ALA A 366 -13.77 -13.03 -12.63
C ALA A 366 -12.45 -12.72 -11.92
N ALA A 367 -12.49 -11.79 -10.96
CA ALA A 367 -11.33 -11.49 -10.12
C ALA A 367 -10.93 -12.66 -9.21
N PRO A 368 -9.63 -12.82 -8.91
CA PRO A 368 -9.16 -13.65 -7.79
C PRO A 368 -9.65 -13.09 -6.45
N ASP A 369 -9.59 -13.89 -5.37
CA ASP A 369 -10.05 -13.50 -4.01
C ASP A 369 -9.29 -12.30 -3.38
N SER A 370 -8.36 -11.66 -4.10
CA SER A 370 -7.60 -10.51 -3.62
C SER A 370 -8.08 -9.18 -4.24
N VAL A 371 -7.98 -8.13 -3.43
CA VAL A 371 -8.60 -6.81 -3.66
C VAL A 371 -8.09 -6.11 -4.93
N CYS A 372 -6.89 -6.43 -5.42
CA CYS A 372 -6.29 -5.78 -6.61
C CYS A 372 -5.61 -6.75 -7.59
N ALA A 373 -5.66 -8.07 -7.36
CA ALA A 373 -5.00 -9.00 -8.27
C ALA A 373 -5.79 -9.19 -9.57
N ILE A 374 -5.04 -9.50 -10.63
CA ILE A 374 -5.55 -9.95 -11.91
C ILE A 374 -5.08 -11.40 -12.16
N PRO A 375 -5.73 -12.16 -13.05
CA PRO A 375 -5.29 -13.50 -13.39
C PRO A 375 -3.84 -13.52 -13.92
N PRO A 376 -3.00 -14.49 -13.52
CA PRO A 376 -1.66 -14.65 -14.09
C PRO A 376 -1.73 -15.17 -15.53
N GLY A 377 -0.65 -14.98 -16.30
CA GLY A 377 -0.53 -15.53 -17.65
C GLY A 377 -1.36 -14.82 -18.73
N ILE A 378 -1.59 -13.51 -18.55
CA ILE A 378 -2.26 -12.71 -19.58
C ILE A 378 -1.27 -12.40 -20.70
N ASP A 379 -1.53 -12.95 -21.88
CA ASP A 379 -0.71 -12.72 -23.06
C ASP A 379 -0.80 -11.25 -23.53
N GLY A 380 0.36 -10.69 -23.88
CA GLY A 380 0.44 -9.34 -24.42
C GLY A 380 0.03 -8.22 -23.44
N LEU A 381 0.17 -8.45 -22.13
CA LEU A 381 -0.14 -7.45 -21.10
C LEU A 381 0.68 -6.17 -21.31
N ARG A 382 0.01 -5.07 -21.67
CA ARG A 382 0.63 -3.75 -21.88
C ARG A 382 0.53 -2.86 -20.66
N ALA A 383 -0.65 -2.84 -20.04
CA ALA A 383 -0.92 -1.99 -18.89
C ALA A 383 -2.05 -2.54 -18.02
N VAL A 384 -2.05 -2.12 -16.76
CA VAL A 384 -3.12 -2.37 -15.79
C VAL A 384 -3.70 -1.04 -15.31
N VAL A 385 -5.02 -0.92 -15.31
CA VAL A 385 -5.75 0.24 -14.78
C VAL A 385 -6.44 -0.16 -13.47
N LEU A 386 -6.19 0.61 -12.42
CA LEU A 386 -6.74 0.42 -11.07
C LEU A 386 -7.47 1.69 -10.62
N GLY A 387 -8.64 1.54 -9.99
CA GLY A 387 -9.33 2.65 -9.30
C GLY A 387 -8.84 2.88 -7.86
N ARG A 388 -7.93 2.03 -7.37
CA ARG A 388 -7.36 2.13 -6.02
C ARG A 388 -5.99 1.49 -5.92
N THR A 389 -5.18 2.03 -5.02
CA THR A 389 -3.81 1.55 -4.80
C THR A 389 -3.80 0.26 -3.97
N PRO A 390 -3.00 -0.75 -4.36
CA PRO A 390 -2.93 -2.02 -3.64
C PRO A 390 -2.37 -1.86 -2.22
N ARG A 391 -3.11 -2.37 -1.23
CA ARG A 391 -2.76 -2.33 0.19
C ARG A 391 -1.99 -3.59 0.63
N PRO A 392 -1.01 -3.47 1.55
CA PRO A 392 -0.50 -2.25 2.20
C PRO A 392 0.26 -1.31 1.25
N LEU A 393 0.35 -0.02 1.60
CA LEU A 393 1.07 0.98 0.78
C LEU A 393 2.59 0.85 0.95
N ARG A 394 3.17 -0.22 0.39
CA ARG A 394 4.61 -0.40 0.28
C ARG A 394 4.97 -0.96 -1.10
N THR A 395 5.96 -0.36 -1.75
CA THR A 395 6.51 -0.85 -3.01
C THR A 395 7.26 -2.16 -2.85
N ARG A 396 7.91 -2.36 -1.69
CA ARG A 396 8.56 -3.60 -1.28
C ARG A 396 7.96 -4.12 0.02
N TRP A 397 7.49 -5.36 0.03
CA TRP A 397 6.91 -6.02 1.20
C TRP A 397 7.56 -7.40 1.38
N TYR A 398 8.38 -7.57 2.42
CA TYR A 398 9.21 -8.77 2.66
C TYR A 398 10.02 -9.21 1.42
N GLY A 399 10.61 -8.24 0.69
CA GLY A 399 11.41 -8.50 -0.51
C GLY A 399 10.61 -8.65 -1.81
N ASN A 400 9.28 -8.74 -1.75
CA ASN A 400 8.44 -8.80 -2.95
C ASN A 400 8.03 -7.40 -3.43
N SER A 401 8.13 -7.18 -4.75
CA SER A 401 7.59 -5.98 -5.41
C SER A 401 6.08 -5.90 -5.25
N TRP A 402 5.54 -4.69 -5.19
CA TRP A 402 4.11 -4.45 -5.16
C TRP A 402 3.41 -4.87 -6.45
N LEU A 403 4.12 -4.84 -7.59
CA LEU A 403 3.62 -5.33 -8.87
C LEU A 403 3.23 -6.82 -8.77
N ASN A 404 3.99 -7.62 -8.00
CA ASN A 404 3.68 -9.03 -7.75
C ASN A 404 2.36 -9.25 -6.99
N ARG A 405 1.83 -8.22 -6.32
CA ARG A 405 0.51 -8.28 -5.67
C ARG A 405 -0.64 -8.07 -6.66
N ILE A 406 -0.36 -7.46 -7.82
CA ILE A 406 -1.31 -7.31 -8.92
C ILE A 406 -1.25 -8.56 -9.78
N ALA A 407 -0.06 -8.91 -10.27
CA ALA A 407 0.18 -10.17 -10.96
C ALA A 407 1.64 -10.62 -10.77
N PRO A 408 1.92 -11.93 -10.66
CA PRO A 408 3.29 -12.44 -10.59
C PRO A 408 4.13 -11.97 -11.78
N ASP A 409 5.37 -11.55 -11.50
CA ASP A 409 6.38 -11.10 -12.49
C ASP A 409 5.93 -9.92 -13.38
N MET A 410 4.94 -9.17 -12.92
CA MET A 410 4.40 -8.02 -13.66
C MET A 410 5.46 -6.92 -13.79
N ALA A 411 5.66 -6.47 -15.02
CA ALA A 411 6.61 -5.42 -15.39
C ALA A 411 5.97 -4.38 -16.33
N SER A 412 4.65 -4.31 -16.37
CA SER A 412 3.87 -3.42 -17.24
C SER A 412 3.53 -2.09 -16.57
N ASP A 413 3.07 -1.14 -17.39
CA ASP A 413 2.57 0.15 -16.90
C ASP A 413 1.36 -0.07 -15.98
N VAL A 414 1.27 0.69 -14.89
CA VAL A 414 0.10 0.68 -14.00
C VAL A 414 -0.45 2.10 -13.88
N LEU A 415 -1.69 2.31 -14.33
CA LEU A 415 -2.40 3.56 -14.18
C LEU A 415 -3.33 3.49 -12.97
N ILE A 416 -3.17 4.42 -12.04
CA ILE A 416 -3.99 4.53 -10.82
C ILE A 416 -4.56 5.93 -10.73
N MET A 417 -5.84 6.04 -10.40
CA MET A 417 -6.43 7.28 -9.92
C MET A 417 -7.22 6.95 -8.67
N GLU A 418 -6.97 7.65 -7.55
CA GLU A 418 -7.83 7.58 -6.37
C GLU A 418 -8.71 8.84 -6.30
N ARG A 419 -9.89 8.72 -5.70
CA ARG A 419 -10.86 9.81 -5.52
C ARG A 419 -11.02 10.21 -4.05
#